data_AF-A0A385FUT9-F1
#
_entry.id   AF-A0A385FUT9-F1
#
_cell.length_a   1.000
_cell.length_b   1.000
_cell.length_c   1.000
_cell.angle_alpha   90.00
_cell.angle_beta   90.00
_cell.angle_gamma   90.00
#
_symmetry.space_group_name_H-M   'P 1'
#
loop_
_entity.id
_entity.type
_entity.pdbx_description
1 polymer ?
#
loop_
_entity_poly.entity_id
_entity_poly.type
_entity_poly.pdbx_seq_one_letter_code
_entity_poly.pdbx_strand_id
1 'polypeptide(L)'
;MGGILAILGVVILPITSGDTAFRSARLIVADFLKMTQKPLVKRLLIAIPMFILGFIISKAEFGVIWRYFGWANQTTAVIMLWAAAAYLIKEGKLHWICTIPAIFMTAVVITYLANAPIGFGLAMNVSTIIGLVSTALITLAFLVKFRPSQLREAKES
;
A
#
# COMPACT_ATOMS: atom_id res chain seq x y z
N MET A 1 28.13 21.89 15.19
CA MET A 1 27.76 20.46 15.30
C MET A 1 26.43 20.10 14.63
N GLY A 2 25.41 20.97 14.54
CA GLY A 2 24.15 20.65 13.86
C GLY A 2 24.20 20.52 12.33
N GLY A 3 25.10 21.26 11.66
CA GLY A 3 25.20 21.29 10.19
C GLY A 3 25.62 19.96 9.54
N ILE A 4 26.52 19.20 10.17
CA ILE A 4 26.97 17.90 9.66
C ILE A 4 25.85 16.86 9.77
N LEU A 5 25.13 16.83 10.92
CA LEU A 5 23.99 15.94 11.11
C LEU A 5 22.83 16.26 10.15
N ALA A 6 22.60 17.54 9.85
CA ALA A 6 21.61 17.96 8.85
C ALA A 6 21.97 17.49 7.43
N ILE A 7 23.24 17.58 7.03
CA ILE A 7 23.70 17.10 5.71
C ILE A 7 23.56 15.57 5.60
N LEU A 8 23.97 14.83 6.64
CA LEU A 8 23.82 13.37 6.67
C LEU A 8 22.34 12.96 6.56
N GLY A 9 21.45 13.61 7.33
CA GLY A 9 20.03 13.29 7.36
C GLY A 9 19.27 13.69 6.09
N VAL A 10 19.59 14.85 5.50
CA VAL A 10 18.85 15.38 4.34
C VAL A 10 19.39 14.84 3.02
N VAL A 11 20.68 14.52 2.92
CA VAL A 11 21.30 14.13 1.63
C VAL A 11 21.55 12.63 1.55
N ILE A 12 22.16 12.02 2.57
CA ILE A 12 22.58 10.60 2.46
C ILE A 12 21.39 9.65 2.63
N LEU A 13 20.51 9.92 3.59
CA LEU A 13 19.39 9.03 3.88
C LEU A 13 18.43 8.86 2.69
N PRO A 14 18.04 9.92 1.94
CA PRO A 14 17.23 9.75 0.75
C PRO A 14 17.94 9.00 -0.37
N ILE A 15 19.27 9.17 -0.53
CA ILE A 15 20.05 8.43 -1.54
C ILE A 15 20.05 6.93 -1.23
N THR A 16 20.37 6.54 0.00
CA THR A 16 20.38 5.13 0.39
C THR A 16 18.99 4.49 0.37
N SER A 17 17.96 5.23 0.81
CA SER A 17 16.57 4.78 0.73
C SER A 17 16.12 4.64 -0.72
N GLY A 18 16.55 5.55 -1.59
CA GLY A 18 16.30 5.52 -3.04
C GLY A 18 16.92 4.30 -3.71
N ASP A 19 18.20 4.02 -3.49
CA ASP A 19 18.86 2.82 -4.05
C ASP A 19 18.18 1.53 -3.56
N THR A 20 17.82 1.49 -2.27
CA THR A 20 17.05 0.38 -1.70
C THR A 20 15.69 0.24 -2.38
N ALA A 21 14.98 1.36 -2.63
CA ALA A 21 13.69 1.35 -3.30
C ALA A 21 13.79 0.88 -4.76
N PHE A 22 14.76 1.36 -5.54
CA PHE A 22 14.99 0.90 -6.91
C PHE A 22 15.33 -0.60 -6.97
N ARG A 23 16.13 -1.08 -6.02
CA ARG A 23 16.45 -2.50 -5.89
C ARG A 23 15.21 -3.33 -5.60
N SER A 24 14.40 -2.93 -4.63
CA SER A 24 13.16 -3.62 -4.25
C SER A 24 12.14 -3.60 -5.39
N ALA A 25 11.94 -2.46 -6.05
CA ALA A 25 11.03 -2.33 -7.18
C ALA A 25 11.42 -3.27 -8.33
N ARG A 26 12.72 -3.40 -8.63
CA ARG A 26 13.21 -4.34 -9.64
C ARG A 26 12.91 -5.80 -9.27
N LEU A 27 13.03 -6.19 -7.99
CA LEU A 27 12.65 -7.52 -7.51
C LEU A 27 11.17 -7.78 -7.70
N ILE A 28 10.32 -6.83 -7.27
CA ILE A 28 8.87 -6.90 -7.44
C ILE A 28 8.50 -7.09 -8.93
N VAL A 29 9.04 -6.27 -9.82
CA VAL A 29 8.77 -6.36 -11.26
C VAL A 29 9.22 -7.71 -11.84
N ALA A 30 10.38 -8.22 -11.43
CA ALA A 30 10.84 -9.51 -11.91
C ALA A 30 9.96 -10.67 -11.43
N ASP A 31 9.46 -10.61 -10.19
CA ASP A 31 8.55 -11.61 -9.64
C ASP A 31 7.20 -11.58 -10.38
N PHE A 32 6.67 -10.38 -10.67
CA PHE A 32 5.46 -10.24 -11.50
C PHE A 32 5.63 -10.80 -12.91
N LEU A 33 6.80 -10.58 -13.54
CA LEU A 33 7.11 -11.09 -14.87
C LEU A 33 7.62 -12.54 -14.87
N LYS A 34 7.69 -13.20 -13.71
CA LYS A 34 8.30 -14.53 -13.49
C LYS A 34 9.68 -14.67 -14.14
N MET A 35 10.46 -13.58 -14.15
CA MET A 35 11.73 -13.49 -14.85
C MET A 35 12.89 -13.74 -13.90
N THR A 36 13.71 -14.75 -14.20
CA THR A 36 14.89 -15.06 -13.38
C THR A 36 15.94 -13.95 -13.49
N GLN A 37 16.28 -13.30 -12.38
CA GLN A 37 17.25 -12.18 -12.31
C GLN A 37 18.74 -12.60 -12.38
N LYS A 38 19.05 -13.83 -12.80
CA LYS A 38 20.44 -14.34 -12.81
C LYS A 38 21.35 -13.66 -13.86
N PRO A 39 20.93 -13.46 -15.13
CA PRO A 39 21.81 -12.88 -16.13
C PRO A 39 21.78 -11.34 -16.11
N LEU A 40 22.96 -10.73 -16.29
CA LEU A 40 23.16 -9.27 -16.32
C LEU A 40 22.24 -8.56 -17.33
N VAL A 41 21.97 -9.19 -18.48
CA VAL A 41 21.10 -8.65 -19.54
C VAL A 41 19.66 -8.48 -19.06
N LYS A 42 19.10 -9.47 -18.33
CA LYS A 42 17.74 -9.39 -17.77
C LYS A 42 17.64 -8.34 -16.66
N ARG A 43 18.75 -8.11 -15.93
CA ARG A 43 18.83 -7.04 -14.93
C ARG A 43 18.79 -5.66 -15.57
N LEU A 44 19.53 -5.44 -16.64
CA LEU A 44 19.54 -4.17 -17.40
C LEU A 44 18.19 -3.90 -18.08
N LEU A 45 17.55 -4.94 -18.61
CA LEU A 45 16.25 -4.83 -19.28
C LEU A 45 15.15 -4.31 -18.34
N ILE A 46 15.20 -4.64 -17.04
CA ILE A 46 14.26 -4.08 -16.04
C ILE A 46 14.77 -2.75 -15.48
N ALA A 47 16.09 -2.62 -15.27
CA ALA A 47 16.67 -1.43 -14.66
C ALA A 47 16.54 -0.18 -15.55
N ILE A 48 16.79 -0.30 -16.85
CA ILE A 48 16.76 0.85 -17.78
C ILE A 48 15.36 1.51 -17.83
N PRO A 49 14.26 0.77 -18.06
CA PRO A 49 12.91 1.35 -17.99
C PRO A 49 12.58 1.94 -16.62
N MET A 50 13.01 1.29 -15.53
CA MET A 50 12.82 1.80 -14.17
C MET A 50 13.53 3.14 -13.94
N PHE A 51 14.76 3.32 -14.44
CA PHE A 51 15.49 4.58 -14.36
C PHE A 51 14.85 5.67 -15.21
N ILE A 52 14.36 5.34 -16.41
CA ILE A 52 13.64 6.30 -17.26
C ILE A 52 12.37 6.79 -16.56
N LEU A 53 11.58 5.88 -16.00
CA LEU A 53 10.40 6.21 -15.21
C LEU A 53 10.74 7.06 -13.98
N GLY A 54 11.79 6.67 -13.24
CA GLY A 54 12.28 7.43 -12.08
C GLY A 54 12.69 8.86 -12.46
N PHE A 55 13.34 9.04 -13.61
CA PHE A 55 13.72 10.36 -14.12
C PHE A 55 12.49 11.20 -14.50
N ILE A 56 11.49 10.61 -15.14
CA ILE A 56 10.22 11.30 -15.46
C ILE A 56 9.53 11.73 -14.15
N ILE A 57 9.44 10.84 -13.16
CA ILE A 57 8.84 11.12 -11.86
C ILE A 57 9.62 12.23 -11.14
N SER A 58 10.95 12.28 -11.24
CA SER A 58 11.76 13.33 -10.62
C SER A 58 11.46 14.75 -11.13
N LYS A 59 10.83 14.87 -12.31
CA LYS A 59 10.37 16.16 -12.86
C LYS A 59 8.96 16.55 -12.42
N ALA A 60 8.22 15.64 -11.77
CA ALA A 60 6.88 15.94 -11.28
C ALA A 60 6.94 16.85 -10.03
N GLU A 61 5.84 17.55 -9.76
CA GLU A 61 5.74 18.40 -8.58
C GLU A 61 5.84 17.55 -7.30
N PHE A 62 6.72 17.94 -6.38
CA PHE A 62 6.93 17.23 -5.11
C PHE A 62 5.61 17.01 -4.33
N GLY A 63 4.72 18.00 -4.34
CA GLY A 63 3.41 17.89 -3.67
C GLY A 63 2.54 16.77 -4.23
N VAL A 64 2.58 16.54 -5.55
CA VAL A 64 1.86 15.44 -6.20
C VAL A 64 2.49 14.10 -5.83
N ILE A 65 3.82 13.97 -5.93
CA ILE A 65 4.54 12.73 -5.57
C ILE A 65 4.26 12.36 -4.11
N TRP A 66 4.30 13.34 -3.21
CA TRP A 66 4.06 13.12 -1.78
C TRP A 66 2.63 12.67 -1.49
N ARG A 67 1.64 13.23 -2.20
CA ARG A 67 0.24 12.76 -2.12
C ARG A 67 0.14 11.31 -2.58
N TYR A 68 0.80 10.93 -3.69
CA TYR A 68 0.85 9.55 -4.15
C TYR A 68 1.45 8.59 -3.13
N PHE A 69 2.59 8.96 -2.57
CA PHE A 69 3.25 8.19 -1.52
C PHE A 69 2.35 8.03 -0.28
N GLY A 70 1.71 9.11 0.15
CA GLY A 70 0.82 9.11 1.32
C GLY A 70 -0.35 8.13 1.17
N TRP A 71 -1.12 8.22 0.08
CA TRP A 71 -2.28 7.35 -0.09
C TRP A 71 -1.87 5.90 -0.38
N ALA A 72 -0.77 5.67 -1.11
CA ALA A 72 -0.27 4.32 -1.37
C ALA A 72 0.13 3.60 -0.07
N ASN A 73 0.78 4.32 0.85
CA ASN A 73 1.12 3.78 2.17
C ASN A 73 -0.11 3.48 3.02
N GLN A 74 -1.09 4.39 3.06
CA GLN A 74 -2.32 4.18 3.79
C GLN A 74 -3.11 2.98 3.24
N THR A 75 -3.16 2.82 1.91
CA THR A 75 -3.81 1.68 1.25
C THR A 75 -3.11 0.37 1.59
N THR A 76 -1.78 0.36 1.58
CA THR A 76 -0.98 -0.81 1.97
C THR A 76 -1.25 -1.19 3.43
N ALA A 77 -1.33 -0.21 4.33
CA ALA A 77 -1.68 -0.43 5.73
C ALA A 77 -3.09 -1.03 5.87
N VAL A 78 -4.08 -0.54 5.10
CA VAL A 78 -5.44 -1.11 5.08
C VAL A 78 -5.43 -2.58 4.67
N ILE A 79 -4.73 -2.94 3.59
CA ILE A 79 -4.64 -4.32 3.11
C ILE A 79 -3.99 -5.20 4.18
N MET A 80 -2.90 -4.74 4.80
CA MET A 80 -2.21 -5.47 5.85
C MET A 80 -3.07 -5.65 7.12
N LEU A 81 -3.87 -4.64 7.51
CA LEU A 81 -4.79 -4.76 8.64
C LEU A 81 -5.89 -5.78 8.39
N TRP A 82 -6.46 -5.83 7.18
CA TRP A 82 -7.43 -6.86 6.80
C TRP A 82 -6.81 -8.26 6.74
N ALA A 83 -5.59 -8.38 6.23
CA ALA A 83 -4.85 -9.64 6.22
C ALA A 83 -4.52 -10.12 7.65
N ALA A 84 -4.08 -9.22 8.53
CA ALA A 84 -3.83 -9.52 9.94
C ALA A 84 -5.13 -9.89 10.69
N ALA A 85 -6.23 -9.20 10.41
CA ALA A 85 -7.54 -9.56 10.95
C ALA A 85 -7.94 -10.99 10.51
N ALA A 86 -7.81 -11.32 9.23
CA ALA A 86 -8.10 -12.67 8.72
C ALA A 86 -7.24 -13.74 9.40
N TYR A 87 -5.94 -13.45 9.58
CA TYR A 87 -5.02 -14.32 10.30
C TYR A 87 -5.45 -14.55 11.75
N LEU A 88 -5.82 -13.49 12.48
CA LEU A 88 -6.28 -13.61 13.87
C LEU A 88 -7.56 -14.43 13.99
N ILE A 89 -8.51 -14.29 13.05
CA ILE A 89 -9.72 -15.13 13.03
C ILE A 89 -9.35 -16.61 12.83
N LYS A 90 -8.45 -16.90 11.89
CA LYS A 90 -8.01 -18.27 11.62
C LYS A 90 -7.35 -18.93 12.85
N GLU A 91 -6.60 -18.15 13.61
CA GLU A 91 -5.95 -18.59 14.85
C GLU A 91 -6.88 -18.57 16.08
N GLY A 92 -8.16 -18.20 15.92
CA GLY A 92 -9.12 -18.12 17.02
C GLY A 92 -8.82 -17.01 18.04
N LYS A 93 -8.03 -16.00 17.66
CA LYS A 93 -7.63 -14.86 18.49
C LYS A 93 -8.57 -13.66 18.28
N LEU A 94 -8.47 -12.67 19.16
CA LEU A 94 -9.26 -11.44 19.09
C LEU A 94 -8.94 -10.60 17.83
N HIS A 95 -9.64 -10.88 16.73
CA HIS A 95 -9.46 -10.19 15.45
C HIS A 95 -9.90 -8.71 15.45
N TRP A 96 -10.75 -8.31 16.39
CA TRP A 96 -11.26 -6.95 16.50
C TRP A 96 -10.17 -5.89 16.66
N ILE A 97 -9.02 -6.25 17.25
CA ILE A 97 -7.87 -5.35 17.39
C ILE A 97 -7.34 -4.85 16.04
N CYS A 98 -7.41 -5.69 14.99
CA CYS A 98 -7.05 -5.30 13.62
C CYS A 98 -8.26 -4.86 12.81
N THR A 99 -9.44 -5.45 13.06
CA THR A 99 -10.65 -5.18 12.27
C THR A 99 -11.16 -3.76 12.48
N ILE A 100 -11.17 -3.24 13.72
CA ILE A 100 -11.67 -1.87 13.99
C ILE A 100 -10.80 -0.81 13.30
N PRO A 101 -9.45 -0.82 13.44
CA PRO A 101 -8.59 0.07 12.66
C PRO A 101 -8.73 -0.13 11.15
N ALA A 102 -8.92 -1.37 10.68
CA ALA A 102 -9.11 -1.65 9.26
C ALA A 102 -10.35 -0.96 8.69
N ILE A 103 -11.49 -1.05 9.39
CA ILE A 103 -12.75 -0.40 9.00
C ILE A 103 -12.55 1.12 8.89
N PHE A 104 -12.01 1.75 9.94
CA PHE A 104 -11.77 3.19 9.95
C PHE A 104 -10.83 3.63 8.83
N MET A 105 -9.68 2.97 8.69
CA MET A 105 -8.70 3.30 7.66
C MET A 105 -9.26 3.08 6.25
N THR A 106 -10.09 2.06 6.04
CA THR A 106 -10.76 1.82 4.75
C THR A 106 -11.68 3.00 4.40
N ALA A 107 -12.46 3.51 5.36
CA ALA A 107 -13.34 4.66 5.13
C ALA A 107 -12.54 5.92 4.77
N VAL A 108 -11.47 6.19 5.50
CA VAL A 108 -10.60 7.35 5.26
C VAL A 108 -9.93 7.27 3.89
N VAL A 109 -9.34 6.12 3.53
CA VAL A 109 -8.63 5.94 2.25
C VAL A 109 -9.58 6.05 1.07
N ILE A 110 -10.75 5.41 1.11
CA ILE A 110 -11.72 5.46 0.01
C ILE A 110 -12.30 6.88 -0.13
N THR A 111 -12.62 7.53 0.99
CA THR A 111 -13.10 8.93 0.98
C THR A 111 -12.03 9.86 0.40
N TYR A 112 -10.78 9.69 0.79
CA TYR A 112 -9.65 10.45 0.24
C TYR A 112 -9.52 10.23 -1.26
N LEU A 113 -9.57 8.98 -1.73
CA LEU A 113 -9.43 8.68 -3.15
C LEU A 113 -10.62 9.21 -3.98
N ALA A 114 -11.83 9.24 -3.41
CA ALA A 114 -13.00 9.84 -4.03
C ALA A 114 -12.92 11.38 -4.08
N ASN A 115 -12.44 12.02 -3.03
CA ASN A 115 -12.37 13.49 -2.93
C ASN A 115 -11.15 14.11 -3.61
N ALA A 116 -9.98 13.46 -3.53
CA ALA A 116 -8.74 14.06 -3.94
C ALA A 116 -8.80 14.48 -5.43
N PRO A 117 -8.21 15.63 -5.79
CA PRO A 117 -8.21 16.13 -7.16
C PRO A 117 -7.41 15.22 -8.12
N ILE A 118 -6.54 14.38 -7.58
CA ILE A 118 -5.81 13.31 -8.30
C ILE A 118 -6.63 12.01 -8.43
N GLY A 119 -7.74 11.89 -7.71
CA GLY A 119 -8.66 10.76 -7.75
C GLY A 119 -9.89 11.11 -8.59
N PHE A 120 -11.08 10.96 -8.00
CA PHE A 120 -12.33 11.27 -8.70
C PHE A 120 -12.74 12.75 -8.61
N GLY A 121 -12.06 13.56 -7.79
CA GLY A 121 -12.34 14.99 -7.64
C GLY A 121 -13.76 15.32 -7.15
N LEU A 122 -14.41 14.38 -6.46
CA LEU A 122 -15.80 14.52 -6.03
C LEU A 122 -15.91 15.43 -4.80
N ALA A 123 -17.06 16.10 -4.66
CA ALA A 123 -17.38 16.89 -3.48
C ALA A 123 -17.30 16.03 -2.20
N MET A 124 -16.79 16.61 -1.10
CA MET A 124 -16.51 15.88 0.15
C MET A 124 -17.71 15.08 0.67
N ASN A 125 -18.93 15.62 0.51
CA ASN A 125 -20.17 14.93 0.93
C ASN A 125 -20.38 13.63 0.14
N VAL A 126 -20.21 13.67 -1.19
CA VAL A 126 -20.35 12.49 -2.05
C VAL A 126 -19.24 11.49 -1.76
N SER A 127 -18.00 11.96 -1.61
CA SER A 127 -16.85 11.12 -1.29
C SER A 127 -16.99 10.40 0.04
N THR A 128 -17.53 11.08 1.06
CA THR A 128 -17.77 10.48 2.38
C THR A 128 -18.84 9.40 2.31
N ILE A 129 -19.92 9.63 1.56
CA ILE A 129 -20.97 8.63 1.34
C ILE A 129 -20.37 7.40 0.65
N ILE A 130 -19.60 7.58 -0.43
CA ILE A 130 -18.93 6.49 -1.13
C ILE A 130 -17.98 5.73 -0.19
N GLY A 131 -17.19 6.44 0.62
CA GLY A 131 -16.27 5.85 1.58
C GLY A 131 -16.97 5.00 2.64
N LEU A 132 -18.07 5.49 3.19
CA LEU A 132 -18.87 4.77 4.19
C LEU A 132 -19.56 3.55 3.59
N VAL A 133 -20.22 3.70 2.43
CA VAL A 133 -20.90 2.58 1.76
C VAL A 133 -19.89 1.49 1.39
N SER A 134 -18.77 1.87 0.78
CA SER A 134 -17.73 0.90 0.37
C SER A 134 -17.13 0.18 1.57
N THR A 135 -16.86 0.91 2.66
CA THR A 135 -16.36 0.31 3.91
C THR A 135 -17.37 -0.67 4.51
N ALA A 136 -18.65 -0.33 4.52
CA ALA A 136 -19.70 -1.22 5.02
C ALA A 136 -19.76 -2.51 4.19
N LEU A 137 -19.70 -2.41 2.86
CA LEU A 137 -19.69 -3.55 1.95
C LEU A 137 -18.45 -4.44 2.15
N ILE A 138 -17.25 -3.85 2.24
CA ILE A 138 -16.00 -4.59 2.46
C ILE A 138 -16.03 -5.30 3.81
N THR A 139 -16.50 -4.62 4.86
CA THR A 139 -16.60 -5.18 6.20
C THR A 139 -17.59 -6.33 6.24
N LEU A 140 -18.76 -6.18 5.60
CA LEU A 140 -19.76 -7.24 5.51
C LEU A 140 -19.20 -8.44 4.75
N ALA A 141 -18.58 -8.23 3.60
CA ALA A 141 -17.96 -9.28 2.80
C ALA A 141 -16.88 -10.03 3.59
N PHE A 142 -16.07 -9.31 4.37
CA PHE A 142 -15.06 -9.89 5.24
C PHE A 142 -15.67 -10.75 6.34
N LEU A 143 -16.67 -10.24 7.07
CA LEU A 143 -17.31 -10.98 8.17
C LEU A 143 -18.08 -12.21 7.68
N VAL A 144 -18.70 -12.15 6.49
CA VAL A 144 -19.37 -13.29 5.87
C VAL A 144 -18.36 -14.37 5.47
N LYS A 145 -17.25 -13.97 4.82
CA LYS A 145 -16.22 -14.90 4.33
C LYS A 145 -15.40 -15.55 5.45
N PHE A 146 -15.13 -14.81 6.52
CA PHE A 146 -14.34 -15.29 7.66
C PHE A 146 -15.22 -15.67 8.85
N ARG A 147 -16.43 -16.17 8.58
CA ARG A 147 -17.35 -16.63 9.63
C ARG A 147 -16.72 -17.84 10.36
N PRO A 148 -16.70 -17.87 11.70
CA PRO A 148 -16.07 -18.96 12.48
C PRO A 148 -16.57 -20.37 12.13
N SER A 149 -17.81 -20.50 11.67
CA SER A 149 -18.40 -21.79 11.24
C SER A 149 -17.69 -22.39 10.03
N GLN A 150 -17.34 -21.58 9.03
CA GLN A 150 -16.68 -22.05 7.80
C GLN A 150 -15.20 -22.37 8.03
N LEU A 151 -14.55 -21.70 9.00
CA LEU A 151 -13.16 -21.95 9.37
C LEU A 151 -12.99 -23.24 10.19
N ARG A 152 -14.03 -23.67 10.92
CA ARG A 152 -14.05 -24.99 11.59
C ARG A 152 -14.17 -26.12 10.57
N GLU A 153 -15.11 -26.02 9.63
CA GLU A 153 -15.27 -27.01 8.53
C GLU A 153 -13.99 -27.15 7.69
N ALA A 154 -13.31 -26.04 7.38
CA ALA A 154 -12.05 -26.05 6.63
C ALA A 154 -10.84 -26.60 7.41
N LYS A 155 -10.93 -26.76 8.73
CA LYS A 155 -9.87 -27.36 9.57
C LYS A 155 -10.11 -28.86 9.80
N GLU A 156 -11.33 -29.33 9.54
CA GLU A 156 -11.78 -30.72 9.69
C GLU A 156 -11.75 -31.51 8.36
N SER A 157 -11.51 -30.85 7.21
CA SER A 157 -11.18 -31.46 5.90
C SER A 157 -9.67 -31.45 5.63
#